data_AF-A0AAV3YW71-F1
#
_entry.id   AF-A0AAV3YW71-F1
#
_cell.length_a   1.000
_cell.length_b   1.000
_cell.length_c   1.000
_cell.angle_alpha   90.00
_cell.angle_beta   90.00
_cell.angle_gamma   90.00
#
_symmetry.space_group_name_H-M   'P 1'
#
loop_
_entity.id
_entity.type
_entity.pdbx_description
1 polymer ?
#
loop_
_entity_poly.entity_id
_entity_poly.type
_entity_poly.pdbx_seq_one_letter_code
_entity_poly.pdbx_strand_id
1 'polypeptide(L)'
;VSILELAIIIAMKHLTDIYEGEPFNFEMVYSEYLKFARQRSGMQVYEKAIVMKAYEHLQTLELVRSHGSGGTSQKEYKLMNLLVHPAQVTFPQYTTWHSTDAFLCTQKG
;
A
#
# COMPACT_ATOMS: atom_id res chain seq x y z
N VAL A 1 -14.06 -0.41 7.16
CA VAL A 1 -13.00 -0.44 6.11
C VAL A 1 -13.64 -0.10 4.77
N SER A 2 -13.29 1.04 4.17
CA SER A 2 -13.76 1.53 2.87
C SER A 2 -12.96 0.94 1.71
N ILE A 3 -13.43 1.13 0.46
CA ILE A 3 -12.72 0.66 -0.75
C ILE A 3 -11.34 1.31 -0.85
N LEU A 4 -11.21 2.61 -0.52
CA LEU A 4 -9.94 3.32 -0.52
C LEU A 4 -8.98 2.75 0.53
N GLU A 5 -9.46 2.51 1.75
CA GLU A 5 -8.65 1.89 2.81
C GLU A 5 -8.16 0.49 2.41
N LEU A 6 -9.02 -0.31 1.78
CA LEU A 6 -8.64 -1.62 1.28
C LEU A 6 -7.59 -1.53 0.15
N ALA A 7 -7.75 -0.59 -0.78
CA ALA A 7 -6.78 -0.36 -1.85
C ALA A 7 -5.41 0.06 -1.30
N ILE A 8 -5.39 0.90 -0.25
CA ILE A 8 -4.17 1.29 0.46
C ILE A 8 -3.52 0.09 1.15
N ILE A 9 -4.30 -0.76 1.85
CA ILE A 9 -3.78 -1.98 2.49
C ILE A 9 -3.14 -2.92 1.46
N ILE A 10 -3.78 -3.08 0.29
CA ILE A 10 -3.23 -3.91 -0.80
C ILE A 10 -1.90 -3.34 -1.30
N ALA A 11 -1.80 -2.02 -1.51
CA ALA A 11 -0.56 -1.36 -1.90
C ALA A 11 0.55 -1.54 -0.85
N MET A 12 0.24 -1.39 0.44
CA MET A 12 1.19 -1.62 1.54
C MET A 12 1.66 -3.07 1.62
N LYS A 13 0.75 -4.03 1.42
CA LYS A 13 1.12 -5.44 1.36
C LYS A 13 2.10 -5.68 0.21
N HIS A 14 1.80 -5.13 -0.97
CA HIS A 14 2.67 -5.27 -2.14
C HIS A 14 4.07 -4.71 -1.88
N LEU A 15 4.17 -3.53 -1.25
CA LEU A 15 5.45 -2.96 -0.84
C LEU A 15 6.16 -3.85 0.19
N THR A 16 5.43 -4.41 1.17
CA THR A 16 6.01 -5.33 2.16
C THR A 16 6.63 -6.56 1.47
N ASP A 17 5.96 -7.09 0.44
CA ASP A 17 6.46 -8.24 -0.32
C ASP A 17 7.67 -7.88 -1.20
N ILE A 18 7.66 -6.73 -1.89
CA ILE A 18 8.76 -6.24 -2.75
C ILE A 18 10.01 -5.93 -1.93
N TYR A 19 9.83 -5.30 -0.77
CA TYR A 19 10.92 -4.81 0.07
C TYR A 19 11.27 -5.78 1.20
N GLU A 20 10.79 -7.03 1.15
CA GLU A 20 11.11 -8.10 2.12
C GLU A 20 10.88 -7.70 3.59
N GLY A 21 9.85 -6.89 3.84
CA GLY A 21 9.51 -6.39 5.18
C GLY A 21 10.26 -5.14 5.62
N GLU A 22 11.10 -4.54 4.76
CA GLU A 22 11.70 -3.24 5.04
C GLU A 22 10.63 -2.13 5.17
N PRO A 23 10.84 -1.14 6.06
CA PRO A 23 9.89 -0.04 6.24
C PRO A 23 9.73 0.81 4.98
N PHE A 24 8.51 1.22 4.68
CA PHE A 24 8.17 2.13 3.57
C PHE A 24 7.51 3.40 4.09
N ASN A 25 7.49 4.47 3.29
CA ASN A 25 6.84 5.73 3.65
C ASN A 25 5.53 5.95 2.87
N PHE A 26 4.81 7.03 3.19
CA PHE A 26 3.52 7.33 2.55
C PHE A 26 3.64 7.60 1.05
N GLU A 27 4.74 8.23 0.59
CA GLU A 27 4.97 8.47 -0.84
C GLU A 27 5.03 7.16 -1.64
N MET A 28 5.72 6.15 -1.09
CA MET A 28 5.81 4.83 -1.70
C MET A 28 4.43 4.17 -1.79
N VAL A 29 3.65 4.22 -0.70
CA VAL A 29 2.29 3.68 -0.66
C VAL A 29 1.38 4.40 -1.66
N TYR A 30 1.44 5.73 -1.74
CA TYR A 30 0.62 6.50 -2.67
C TYR A 30 0.99 6.21 -4.14
N SER A 31 2.28 6.12 -4.45
CA SER A 31 2.77 5.75 -5.79
C SER A 31 2.26 4.36 -6.20
N GLU A 32 2.36 3.38 -5.30
CA GLU A 32 1.93 2.02 -5.55
C GLU A 32 0.40 1.90 -5.68
N TYR A 33 -0.34 2.62 -4.84
CA TYR A 33 -1.79 2.79 -4.98
C TYR A 33 -2.19 3.41 -6.33
N LEU A 34 -1.47 4.42 -6.82
CA LEU A 34 -1.75 5.04 -8.11
C LEU A 34 -1.53 4.07 -9.27
N LYS A 35 -0.48 3.24 -9.22
CA LYS A 35 -0.27 2.17 -10.22
C LYS A 35 -1.45 1.21 -10.21
N PHE A 36 -1.84 0.76 -9.02
CA PHE A 36 -2.97 -0.16 -8.82
C PHE A 36 -4.29 0.43 -9.33
N ALA A 37 -4.59 1.69 -9.01
CA ALA A 37 -5.81 2.39 -9.42
C ALA A 37 -5.87 2.62 -10.94
N ARG A 38 -4.74 2.92 -11.57
CA ARG A 38 -4.67 3.17 -13.02
C ARG A 38 -4.75 1.88 -13.85
N GLN A 39 -4.25 0.76 -13.32
CA GLN A 39 -4.31 -0.52 -14.01
C GLN A 39 -5.73 -1.13 -14.01
N ARG A 40 -6.59 -0.76 -13.05
CA ARG A 40 -7.99 -1.22 -13.02
C ARG A 40 -8.92 -0.14 -13.58
N SER A 41 -9.39 -0.34 -14.82
CA SER A 41 -10.43 0.50 -15.42
C SER A 41 -11.68 0.52 -14.53
N GLY A 42 -11.98 1.67 -13.93
CA GLY A 42 -13.15 1.87 -13.07
C GLY A 42 -12.86 2.22 -11.61
N MET A 43 -11.60 2.20 -11.17
CA MET A 43 -11.28 2.69 -9.83
C MET A 43 -11.02 4.20 -9.82
N GLN A 44 -11.71 4.91 -8.92
CA GLN A 44 -11.57 6.35 -8.79
C GLN A 44 -10.19 6.70 -8.20
N VAL A 45 -9.47 7.60 -8.87
CA VAL A 45 -8.20 8.12 -8.37
C VAL A 45 -8.47 9.25 -7.40
N TYR A 46 -8.27 8.98 -6.11
CA TYR A 46 -8.37 9.97 -5.04
C TYR A 46 -7.12 10.84 -4.92
N GLU A 47 -7.31 12.10 -4.53
CA GLU A 47 -6.23 13.05 -4.24
C GLU A 47 -5.41 12.62 -3.03
N LYS A 48 -4.13 13.00 -3.01
CA LYS A 48 -3.16 12.69 -1.95
C LYS A 48 -3.69 13.00 -0.54
N ALA A 49 -4.38 14.12 -0.36
CA ALA A 49 -4.96 14.51 0.95
C ALA A 49 -6.06 13.54 1.42
N ILE A 50 -6.85 12.98 0.51
CA ILE A 50 -7.90 12.00 0.82
C ILE A 50 -7.25 10.66 1.20
N VAL A 51 -6.24 10.25 0.44
CA VAL A 51 -5.45 9.04 0.74
C VAL A 51 -4.76 9.18 2.10
N MET A 52 -4.23 10.36 2.43
CA MET A 52 -3.61 10.64 3.72
C MET A 52 -4.59 10.52 4.89
N LYS A 53 -5.83 11.00 4.74
CA LYS A 53 -6.86 10.83 5.77
C LYS A 53 -7.22 9.35 5.99
N ALA A 54 -7.35 8.58 4.91
CA ALA A 54 -7.60 7.15 5.01
C ALA A 54 -6.43 6.42 5.68
N TYR A 55 -5.19 6.80 5.33
CA TYR A 55 -3.99 6.31 5.98
C TYR A 55 -3.96 6.59 7.49
N GLU A 56 -4.26 7.82 7.92
CA GLU A 56 -4.35 8.18 9.35
C GLU A 56 -5.40 7.35 10.08
N HIS A 57 -6.55 7.10 9.45
CA HIS A 57 -7.57 6.21 10.00
C HIS A 57 -7.05 4.77 10.16
N LEU A 58 -6.32 4.23 9.18
CA LEU A 58 -5.66 2.92 9.31
C LEU A 58 -4.64 2.87 10.48
N GLN A 59 -3.98 3.99 10.79
CA GLN A 59 -3.11 4.08 11.98
C GLN A 59 -3.92 4.03 13.27
N THR A 60 -5.06 4.72 13.35
CA THR A 60 -5.94 4.66 14.54
C THR A 60 -6.55 3.28 14.77
N LEU A 61 -6.72 2.49 13.71
CA LEU A 61 -7.15 1.09 13.77
C LEU A 61 -6.00 0.11 14.12
N GLU A 62 -4.79 0.62 14.38
CA GLU A 62 -3.57 -0.15 14.65
C GLU A 62 -3.20 -1.16 13.53
N LEU A 63 -3.69 -0.95 12.31
CA LEU A 63 -3.35 -1.76 11.15
C LEU A 63 -1.99 -1.38 10.57
N VAL A 64 -1.55 -0.15 10.82
CA VAL A 64 -0.28 0.40 10.33
C VAL A 64 0.41 1.15 11.45
N ARG A 65 1.70 0.89 11.65
CA ARG A 65 2.52 1.61 12.64
C ARG A 65 3.56 2.45 11.93
N SER A 66 3.58 3.75 12.22
CA SER A 66 4.68 4.61 11.81
C SER A 66 5.85 4.47 12.77
N HIS A 67 7.05 4.27 12.21
CA HIS A 67 8.32 4.38 12.90
C HIS A 67 8.72 5.85 12.97
N GLY A 68 8.47 6.50 14.11
CA GLY A 68 8.89 7.89 14.32
C GLY A 68 8.25 8.58 15.51
N SER A 69 8.84 8.38 16.68
CA SER A 69 8.64 9.20 17.88
C SER A 69 9.26 10.59 17.67
N GLY A 70 8.44 11.65 17.82
CA GLY A 70 8.90 13.01 18.18
C GLY A 70 9.96 13.65 17.27
N GLY A 71 9.52 14.28 16.19
CA GLY A 71 10.37 15.17 15.38
C GLY A 71 9.58 15.85 14.29
N THR A 72 9.91 17.12 13.99
CA THR A 72 9.28 18.03 13.01
C THR A 72 9.46 17.59 11.54
N SER A 73 9.71 16.31 11.29
CA SER A 73 9.84 15.74 9.96
C SER A 73 8.47 15.68 9.30
N GLN A 74 8.40 16.14 8.05
CA GLN A 74 7.17 16.13 7.24
C GLN A 74 6.56 14.73 7.24
N LYS A 75 5.27 14.64 7.61
CA LYS A 75 4.55 13.39 7.93
C LYS A 75 4.59 12.33 6.82
N GLU A 76 4.83 12.78 5.60
CA GLU A 76 4.88 11.99 4.36
C GLU A 76 6.14 11.11 4.24
N TYR A 77 7.25 11.49 4.89
CA TYR A 77 8.54 10.80 4.79
C TYR A 77 8.82 9.87 5.97
N LYS A 78 7.87 9.73 6.90
CA LYS A 78 8.04 8.81 8.03
C LYS A 78 7.92 7.38 7.54
N LEU A 79 8.84 6.53 7.99
CA LEU A 79 8.83 5.10 7.73
C LEU A 79 7.68 4.43 8.49
N MET A 80 7.16 3.35 7.94
CA MET A 80 5.92 2.70 8.36
C MET A 80 6.02 1.19 8.10
N ASN A 81 5.47 0.40 9.01
CA ASN A 81 5.29 -1.04 8.84
C ASN A 81 3.81 -1.39 8.89
N LEU A 82 3.39 -2.31 8.02
CA LEU A 82 2.09 -2.95 8.09
C LEU A 82 2.07 -3.94 9.27
N LEU A 83 1.10 -3.82 10.17
CA LEU A 83 0.96 -4.72 11.32
C LEU A 83 0.03 -5.91 11.03
N VAL A 84 -0.54 -5.98 9.83
CA VAL A 84 -1.45 -7.05 9.42
C VAL A 84 -0.63 -8.31 9.10
N HIS A 85 -0.91 -9.39 9.84
CA HIS A 85 -0.26 -10.68 9.62
C HIS A 85 -0.58 -11.22 8.21
N PRO A 86 0.41 -11.70 7.42
CA PRO A 86 0.20 -12.15 6.03
C PRO A 86 -0.93 -13.19 5.87
N ALA A 87 -1.13 -14.02 6.90
CA ALA A 87 -2.18 -15.05 6.94
C ALA A 87 -3.63 -14.50 7.02
N GLN A 88 -3.83 -13.21 7.32
CA GLN A 88 -5.17 -12.60 7.38
C GLN A 88 -5.57 -11.89 6.07
N VAL A 89 -4.66 -11.76 5.10
CA VAL A 89 -4.90 -11.09 3.81
C VAL A 89 -4.87 -12.11 2.67
N THR A 90 -5.73 -13.13 2.73
CA THR A 90 -5.95 -14.05 1.60
C THR A 90 -7.12 -13.55 0.77
N PHE A 91 -6.84 -12.76 -0.27
CA PHE A 91 -7.82 -12.39 -1.29
C PHE A 91 -7.59 -13.22 -2.56
N PRO A 92 -8.63 -13.85 -3.15
CA PRO A 92 -8.50 -14.56 -4.43
C PRO A 92 -7.93 -13.69 -5.57
N GLN A 93 -8.22 -12.39 -5.54
CA GLN A 93 -7.73 -11.41 -6.52
C GLN A 93 -6.25 -11.01 -6.35
N TYR A 94 -5.58 -11.44 -5.27
CA TYR A 94 -4.15 -11.18 -5.07
C TYR A 94 -3.27 -12.03 -5.99
N THR A 95 -3.73 -13.21 -6.39
CA THR A 95 -3.02 -14.09 -7.34
C THR A 95 -2.88 -13.48 -8.73
N THR A 96 -3.85 -12.67 -9.16
CA THR A 96 -3.80 -11.99 -10.46
C THR A 96 -2.80 -10.82 -10.49
N TRP A 97 -2.45 -10.21 -9.34
CA TRP A 97 -1.43 -9.16 -9.28
C TRP A 97 -0.04 -9.70 -9.65
N HIS A 98 0.35 -10.81 -9.01
CA HIS A 98 1.60 -11.54 -9.33
C HIS A 98 1.64 -12.04 -10.78
N SER A 99 0.50 -12.36 -11.39
CA SER A 99 0.45 -12.88 -12.75
C SER A 99 0.81 -11.82 -13.80
N THR A 100 0.47 -10.55 -13.57
CA THR A 100 0.85 -9.44 -14.47
C THR A 100 2.35 -9.10 -14.40
N ASP A 101 2.97 -9.22 -13.23
CA ASP A 101 4.43 -9.02 -13.08
C ASP A 101 5.22 -10.21 -13.64
N ALA A 102 4.70 -11.43 -13.52
CA ALA A 102 5.26 -12.61 -14.18
C ALA A 102 5.20 -12.52 -15.73
N PHE A 103 4.15 -11.89 -16.27
CA PHE A 103 4.01 -11.70 -17.73
C PHE A 103 5.05 -10.71 -18.28
N LEU A 104 5.40 -9.67 -17.53
CA LEU A 104 6.46 -8.73 -17.90
C LEU A 104 7.86 -9.35 -17.83
N CYS A 105 8.09 -10.29 -16.90
CA CYS A 105 9.35 -11.02 -16.80
C CYS A 105 9.54 -12.05 -17.94
N THR A 106 8.44 -12.59 -18.48
CA THR A 106 8.49 -13.62 -19.55
C THR A 106 8.59 -13.03 -20.97
N GLN A 107 8.39 -11.72 -21.15
CA GLN A 107 8.55 -11.04 -22.45
C GLN A 107 9.91 -10.33 -22.64
N LYS A 108 10.85 -10.49 -21.70
CA LYS A 108 12.27 -10.14 -21.88
C LYS A 108 13.16 -11.38 -21.97
N GLY A 109 12.76 -12.32 -22.82
CA GLY A 109 13.58 -13.46 -23.26
C GLY A 109 13.81 -13.38 -24.76
#